data_AF-A0A0C2KHL4-F1
#
_entry.id   AF-A0A0C2KHL4-F1
#
_cell.length_a   1.000
_cell.length_b   1.000
_cell.length_c   1.000
_cell.angle_alpha   90.00
_cell.angle_beta   90.00
_cell.angle_gamma   90.00
#
_symmetry.space_group_name_H-M   'P 1'
#
loop_
_entity.id
_entity.type
_entity.pdbx_description
1 polymer ?
#
loop_
_entity_poly.entity_id
_entity_poly.type
_entity_poly.pdbx_seq_one_letter_code
_entity_poly.pdbx_strand_id
1 'polypeptide(L)'
;MDIVPKFSDVKHLSDLAKIFALPMLAVAYMIQTGFTIGWDGYFSFEIHDELTGSQALARLGLIVVGKSIWIAFWGACLYALIAMVHIFIGGGIVPLCATIFFVFALLGLFEVELPNIVPDISKFWSYCFLVWGFFLLNIKDQLDENIS
;
A
#
# COMPACT_ATOMS: atom_id res chain seq x y z
N MET A 1 24.78 -0.87 22.49
CA MET A 1 23.69 -1.48 21.70
C MET A 1 23.83 -0.92 20.30
N ASP A 2 24.13 -1.78 19.32
CA ASP A 2 24.27 -1.40 17.92
C ASP A 2 22.92 -0.89 17.39
N ILE A 3 22.73 0.44 17.38
CA ILE A 3 21.55 1.14 16.81
C ILE A 3 21.77 1.37 15.30
N VAL A 4 22.57 0.52 14.66
CA VAL A 4 22.72 0.54 13.20
C VAL A 4 22.09 -0.76 12.71
N PRO A 5 20.87 -0.70 12.10
CA PRO A 5 20.28 -1.89 11.51
C PRO A 5 21.30 -2.49 10.54
N LYS A 6 21.62 -3.78 10.71
CA LYS A 6 22.59 -4.44 9.85
C LYS A 6 22.07 -4.36 8.43
N PHE A 7 22.92 -4.00 7.47
CA PHE A 7 22.54 -3.95 6.05
C PHE A 7 21.88 -5.25 5.53
N SER A 8 22.15 -6.40 6.18
CA SER A 8 21.44 -7.65 5.95
C SER A 8 19.93 -7.54 6.18
N ASP A 9 19.52 -6.84 7.23
CA ASP A 9 18.12 -6.69 7.63
C ASP A 9 17.37 -5.81 6.63
N VAL A 10 18.04 -4.82 6.04
CA VAL A 10 17.49 -3.97 4.97
C VAL A 10 17.23 -4.77 3.69
N LYS A 11 18.14 -5.68 3.32
CA LYS A 11 17.94 -6.54 2.15
C LYS A 11 16.78 -7.51 2.36
N HIS A 12 16.67 -8.12 3.55
CA HIS A 12 15.52 -8.95 3.92
C HIS A 12 14.21 -8.16 3.95
N LEU A 13 14.21 -6.93 4.46
CA LEU A 13 13.03 -6.05 4.43
C LEU A 13 12.60 -5.73 3.00
N SER A 14 13.57 -5.47 2.13
CA SER A 14 13.35 -5.13 0.73
C SER A 14 12.76 -6.30 -0.07
N ASP A 15 13.24 -7.53 0.19
CA ASP A 15 12.68 -8.73 -0.43
C ASP A 15 11.28 -9.07 0.12
N LEU A 16 11.03 -8.87 1.41
CA LEU A 16 9.69 -8.97 1.99
C LEU A 16 8.75 -7.93 1.37
N ALA A 17 9.22 -6.72 1.11
CA ALA A 17 8.41 -5.66 0.53
C ALA A 17 7.82 -6.02 -0.84
N LYS A 18 8.54 -6.80 -1.68
CA LYS A 18 8.00 -7.32 -2.95
C LYS A 18 6.76 -8.18 -2.78
N ILE A 19 6.73 -8.99 -1.73
CA ILE A 19 5.64 -9.92 -1.47
C ILE A 19 4.48 -9.19 -0.79
N PHE A 20 4.80 -8.27 0.13
CA PHE A 20 3.82 -7.62 0.99
C PHE A 20 3.26 -6.30 0.47
N ALA A 21 3.85 -5.65 -0.55
CA ALA A 21 3.38 -4.35 -1.04
C ALA A 21 1.89 -4.35 -1.44
N LEU A 22 1.47 -5.30 -2.27
CA LEU A 22 0.07 -5.40 -2.70
C LEU A 22 -0.87 -5.85 -1.56
N PRO A 23 -0.56 -6.90 -0.78
CA PRO A 23 -1.37 -7.27 0.38
C PRO A 23 -1.55 -6.14 1.41
N MET A 24 -0.47 -5.40 1.72
CA MET A 24 -0.51 -4.28 2.67
C MET A 24 -1.41 -3.15 2.14
N LEU A 25 -1.33 -2.84 0.85
CA LEU A 25 -2.19 -1.86 0.22
C LEU A 25 -3.66 -2.27 0.28
N ALA A 26 -3.94 -3.55 0.02
CA ALA A 26 -5.30 -4.09 0.08
C ALA A 26 -5.89 -4.01 1.49
N VAL A 27 -5.13 -4.40 2.51
CA VAL A 27 -5.56 -4.32 3.90
C VAL A 27 -5.74 -2.87 4.35
N ALA A 28 -4.81 -1.97 4.01
CA ALA A 28 -4.92 -0.55 4.33
C ALA A 28 -6.22 0.06 3.76
N TYR A 29 -6.51 -0.26 2.50
CA TYR A 29 -7.74 0.18 1.84
C TYR A 29 -9.00 -0.40 2.48
N MET A 30 -9.01 -1.69 2.82
CA MET A 30 -10.15 -2.35 3.48
C MET A 30 -10.39 -1.80 4.89
N ILE A 31 -9.34 -1.50 5.66
CA ILE A 31 -9.48 -0.89 6.98
C ILE A 31 -10.06 0.53 6.86
N GLN A 32 -9.60 1.33 5.89
CA GLN A 32 -10.09 2.70 5.71
C GLN A 32 -11.53 2.76 5.19
N THR A 33 -11.90 1.85 4.28
CA THR A 33 -13.19 1.90 3.58
C THR A 33 -14.23 0.90 4.11
N GLY A 34 -13.85 0.08 5.09
CA GLY A 34 -14.68 -0.99 5.62
C GLY A 34 -14.92 -2.15 4.63
N PHE A 35 -15.70 -3.14 5.10
CA PHE A 35 -16.07 -4.34 4.33
C PHE A 35 -17.42 -4.16 3.63
N THR A 36 -17.56 -3.08 2.86
CA THR A 36 -18.77 -2.78 2.08
C THR A 36 -18.37 -2.53 0.63
N ILE A 37 -19.08 -3.15 -0.32
CA ILE A 37 -18.94 -2.82 -1.75
C ILE A 37 -20.21 -2.07 -2.15
N GLY A 38 -20.10 -0.78 -2.45
CA GLY A 38 -21.24 -0.04 -2.93
C GLY A 38 -20.88 1.10 -3.86
N TRP A 39 -21.83 1.43 -4.72
CA TRP A 39 -21.80 2.66 -5.51
C TRP A 39 -22.86 3.58 -4.93
N ASP A 40 -22.39 4.74 -4.47
CA ASP A 40 -23.12 5.81 -3.78
C ASP A 40 -24.64 5.80 -4.07
N GLY A 41 -25.41 5.22 -3.14
CA GLY A 41 -26.88 5.21 -3.14
C GLY A 41 -27.61 4.16 -3.99
N TYR A 42 -26.96 3.40 -4.88
CA TYR A 42 -27.65 2.47 -5.80
C TYR A 42 -27.50 0.99 -5.45
N PHE A 43 -26.40 0.61 -4.81
CA PHE A 43 -26.14 -0.78 -4.44
C PHE A 43 -25.18 -0.80 -3.25
N SER A 44 -25.55 -1.48 -2.17
CA SER A 44 -24.63 -1.78 -1.06
C SER A 44 -24.59 -3.29 -0.82
N PHE A 45 -23.46 -3.90 -1.17
CA PHE A 45 -23.15 -5.28 -0.82
C PHE A 45 -22.51 -5.27 0.56
N GLU A 46 -23.36 -5.39 1.57
CA GLU A 46 -22.98 -5.41 2.97
C GLU A 46 -23.35 -6.76 3.61
N ILE A 47 -22.62 -7.11 4.67
CA ILE A 47 -22.92 -8.27 5.50
C ILE A 47 -24.05 -7.86 6.44
N HIS A 48 -25.23 -8.46 6.26
CA HIS A 48 -26.40 -8.23 7.10
C HIS A 48 -26.53 -9.37 8.12
N ASP A 49 -27.04 -9.07 9.33
CA ASP A 49 -27.17 -10.04 10.42
C ASP A 49 -28.14 -11.20 10.12
N GLU A 50 -29.00 -11.06 9.10
CA GLU A 50 -29.96 -12.09 8.69
C GLU A 50 -29.34 -13.20 7.79
N LEU A 51 -28.06 -13.10 7.46
CA LEU A 51 -27.38 -14.08 6.61
C LEU A 51 -27.03 -15.35 7.38
N THR A 52 -27.26 -16.51 6.76
CA THR A 52 -26.66 -17.76 7.24
C THR A 52 -25.13 -17.67 7.22
N GLY A 53 -24.45 -18.36 8.15
CA GLY A 53 -22.98 -18.25 8.28
C GLY A 53 -22.20 -18.54 6.99
N SER A 54 -22.71 -19.45 6.13
CA SER A 54 -22.11 -19.73 4.82
C SER A 54 -22.28 -18.57 3.82
N GLN A 55 -23.43 -17.89 3.84
CA GLN A 55 -23.69 -16.73 2.98
C GLN A 55 -22.87 -15.51 3.43
N ALA A 56 -22.74 -15.30 4.75
CA ALA A 56 -21.89 -14.24 5.29
C ALA A 56 -20.42 -14.43 4.89
N LEU A 57 -19.90 -15.67 5.00
CA LEU A 57 -18.53 -16.01 4.60
C LEU A 57 -18.31 -15.82 3.10
N ALA A 58 -19.25 -16.27 2.25
CA ALA A 58 -19.17 -16.10 0.81
C ALA A 58 -19.17 -14.60 0.41
N ARG A 59 -20.02 -13.78 1.05
CA ARG A 59 -20.04 -12.33 0.82
C ARG A 59 -18.75 -11.67 1.27
N LEU A 60 -18.22 -12.01 2.45
CA LEU A 60 -16.92 -11.51 2.91
C LEU A 60 -15.81 -11.85 1.91
N GLY A 61 -15.77 -13.09 1.44
CA GLY A 61 -14.81 -13.52 0.41
C GLY A 61 -14.89 -12.70 -0.86
N LEU A 62 -16.11 -12.48 -1.39
CA LEU A 62 -16.32 -11.62 -2.55
C LEU A 62 -15.89 -10.17 -2.32
N ILE A 63 -16.17 -9.63 -1.14
CA ILE A 63 -15.80 -8.25 -0.78
C ILE A 63 -14.27 -8.11 -0.72
N VAL A 64 -13.60 -9.04 -0.05
CA VAL A 64 -12.14 -9.05 0.08
C VAL A 64 -11.49 -9.18 -1.30
N VAL A 65 -11.93 -10.13 -2.13
CA VAL A 65 -11.38 -10.33 -3.48
C VAL A 65 -11.63 -9.10 -4.35
N GLY A 66 -12.86 -8.58 -4.37
CA GLY A 66 -13.23 -7.41 -5.17
C GLY A 66 -12.42 -6.16 -4.82
N LYS A 67 -12.32 -5.83 -3.52
CA LYS A 67 -11.53 -4.68 -3.05
C LYS A 67 -10.03 -4.89 -3.31
N SER A 68 -9.52 -6.12 -3.14
CA SER A 68 -8.12 -6.45 -3.42
C SER A 68 -7.77 -6.28 -4.90
N ILE A 69 -8.64 -6.73 -5.81
CA ILE A 69 -8.44 -6.53 -7.26
C ILE A 69 -8.48 -5.03 -7.59
N TRP A 70 -9.46 -4.30 -7.06
CA TRP A 70 -9.63 -2.87 -7.31
C TRP A 70 -8.39 -2.07 -6.91
N ILE A 71 -7.89 -2.28 -5.70
CA ILE A 71 -6.74 -1.54 -5.20
C ILE A 71 -5.42 -2.02 -5.80
N ALA A 72 -5.31 -3.31 -6.15
CA ALA A 72 -4.15 -3.82 -6.89
C ALA A 72 -4.06 -3.19 -8.29
N PHE A 73 -5.19 -2.97 -8.96
CA PHE A 73 -5.21 -2.25 -10.23
C PHE A 73 -4.66 -0.83 -10.08
N TRP A 74 -5.16 -0.07 -9.09
CA TRP A 74 -4.65 1.28 -8.84
C TRP A 74 -3.17 1.32 -8.40
N GLY A 75 -2.75 0.37 -7.57
CA GLY A 75 -1.35 0.20 -7.19
C GLY A 75 -0.44 -0.09 -8.39
N ALA A 76 -0.88 -0.96 -9.30
CA ALA A 76 -0.16 -1.27 -10.53
C ALA A 76 -0.09 -0.05 -11.47
N CYS A 77 -1.18 0.72 -11.61
CA CYS A 77 -1.18 1.95 -12.39
C CYS A 77 -0.21 3.00 -11.81
N LEU A 78 -0.20 3.19 -10.49
CA LEU A 78 0.73 4.12 -9.83
C LEU A 78 2.19 3.68 -10.04
N TYR A 79 2.47 2.39 -9.85
CA TYR A 79 3.79 1.83 -10.13
C TYR A 79 4.22 2.03 -11.58
N ALA A 80 3.34 1.71 -12.55
CA ALA A 80 3.62 1.87 -13.97
C ALA A 80 3.92 3.33 -14.33
N LEU A 81 3.19 4.28 -13.73
CA LEU A 81 3.43 5.70 -13.90
C LEU A 81 4.83 6.10 -13.37
N ILE A 82 5.19 5.68 -12.15
CA ILE A 82 6.51 5.98 -11.57
C ILE A 82 7.63 5.39 -12.43
N ALA A 83 7.49 4.13 -12.86
CA ALA A 83 8.45 3.45 -13.71
C ALA A 83 8.61 4.16 -15.07
N MET A 84 7.51 4.55 -15.69
CA MET A 84 7.53 5.31 -16.95
C MET A 84 8.27 6.65 -16.77
N VAL A 85 7.92 7.43 -15.75
CA VAL A 85 8.57 8.72 -15.48
C VAL A 85 10.07 8.55 -15.20
N HIS A 86 10.46 7.49 -14.49
CA HIS A 86 11.86 7.17 -14.23
C HIS A 86 12.65 6.90 -15.51
N ILE A 87 12.08 6.15 -16.46
CA ILE A 87 12.70 5.89 -17.76
C ILE A 87 12.90 7.18 -18.56
N PHE A 88 11.94 8.13 -18.52
CA PHE A 88 12.01 9.37 -19.31
C PHE A 88 12.87 10.47 -18.69
N ILE A 89 12.82 10.65 -17.37
CA ILE A 89 13.48 11.78 -16.67
C ILE A 89 14.83 11.37 -16.05
N GLY A 90 15.06 10.06 -15.87
CA GLY A 90 16.30 9.49 -15.36
C GLY A 90 16.20 8.89 -13.95
N GLY A 91 17.32 8.30 -13.51
CA GLY A 91 17.44 7.42 -12.34
C GLY A 91 17.03 7.98 -10.96
N GLY A 92 16.76 9.29 -10.85
CA GLY A 92 16.49 9.96 -9.57
C GLY A 92 15.03 9.87 -9.08
N ILE A 93 14.08 9.54 -9.95
CA ILE A 93 12.64 9.61 -9.63
C ILE A 93 12.21 8.58 -8.59
N VAL A 94 12.65 7.33 -8.73
CA VAL A 94 12.26 6.24 -7.83
C VAL A 94 12.75 6.49 -6.39
N PRO A 95 14.02 6.88 -6.14
CA PRO A 95 14.48 7.30 -4.81
C PRO A 95 13.65 8.44 -4.20
N LEU A 96 13.26 9.41 -5.03
CA LEU A 96 12.48 10.56 -4.57
C LEU A 96 11.06 10.12 -4.13
N CYS A 97 10.38 9.30 -4.93
CA CYS A 97 9.09 8.72 -4.55
C CYS A 97 9.19 7.86 -3.27
N ALA A 98 10.23 7.04 -3.15
CA ALA A 98 10.47 6.24 -1.95
C ALA A 98 10.69 7.11 -0.71
N THR A 99 11.43 8.21 -0.85
CA THR A 99 11.66 9.18 0.23
C THR A 99 10.35 9.81 0.70
N ILE A 100 9.48 10.22 -0.23
CA ILE A 100 8.15 10.76 0.10
C ILE A 100 7.34 9.73 0.87
N PHE A 101 7.36 8.46 0.46
CA PHE A 101 6.66 7.38 1.16
C PHE A 101 7.23 7.16 2.57
N PHE A 102 8.54 7.21 2.76
CA PHE A 102 9.13 7.13 4.10
C PHE A 102 8.75 8.31 4.99
N VAL A 103 8.64 9.53 4.44
CA VAL A 103 8.15 10.68 5.20
C VAL A 103 6.73 10.43 5.71
N PHE A 104 5.81 9.97 4.85
CA PHE A 104 4.44 9.65 5.27
C PHE A 104 4.37 8.49 6.27
N ALA A 105 5.23 7.48 6.09
CA ALA A 105 5.34 6.37 7.03
C ALA A 105 5.75 6.86 8.42
N LEU A 106 6.81 7.66 8.50
CA LEU A 106 7.32 8.17 9.77
C LEU A 106 6.33 9.16 10.42
N LEU A 107 5.69 10.03 9.64
CA LEU A 107 4.69 10.97 10.17
C LEU A 107 3.57 10.25 10.92
N GLY A 108 3.03 9.15 10.39
CA GLY A 108 1.98 8.41 11.07
C GLY A 108 2.47 7.41 12.13
N LEU A 109 3.72 6.94 12.07
CA LEU A 109 4.31 6.10 13.12
C LEU A 109 4.66 6.88 14.39
N PHE A 110 5.08 8.15 14.25
CA PHE A 110 5.46 8.99 15.39
C PHE A 110 4.32 9.80 16.00
N GLU A 111 3.07 9.51 15.62
CA GLU A 111 1.85 10.12 16.17
C GLU A 111 1.94 11.66 16.27
N VAL A 112 2.50 12.29 15.23
CA VAL A 112 2.60 13.74 15.17
C VAL A 112 1.18 14.31 15.20
N GLU A 113 0.92 15.27 16.10
CA GLU A 113 -0.37 15.96 16.17
C GLU A 113 -0.62 16.71 14.86
N LEU A 114 -1.44 16.11 13.99
CA LEU A 114 -1.88 16.71 12.76
C LEU A 114 -3.04 17.68 13.04
N PRO A 115 -3.15 18.80 12.30
CA PRO A 115 -4.30 19.70 12.43
C PRO A 115 -5.62 18.97 12.20
N ASN A 116 -6.68 19.34 12.94
CA ASN A 116 -8.03 18.73 12.84
C ASN A 116 -8.70 18.82 11.46
N ILE A 117 -8.10 19.53 10.50
CA ILE A 117 -8.56 19.60 9.10
C ILE A 117 -8.11 18.36 8.31
N VAL A 118 -7.06 17.67 8.77
CA VAL A 118 -6.52 16.48 8.11
C VAL A 118 -7.42 15.29 8.44
N PRO A 119 -7.93 14.55 7.44
CA PRO A 119 -8.77 13.38 7.69
C PRO A 119 -8.02 12.33 8.49
N ASP A 120 -8.74 11.61 9.35
CA ASP A 120 -8.16 10.50 10.12
C ASP A 120 -7.82 9.34 9.17
N ILE A 121 -6.53 9.15 8.96
CA ILE A 121 -5.99 8.08 8.13
C ILE A 121 -5.55 6.96 9.08
N SER A 122 -6.07 5.75 8.84
CA SER A 122 -5.66 4.58 9.63
C SER A 122 -4.14 4.45 9.71
N LYS A 123 -3.60 4.22 10.91
CA LYS A 123 -2.15 3.96 11.14
C LYS A 123 -1.61 2.84 10.25
N PHE A 124 -2.47 1.94 9.77
CA PHE A 124 -2.09 0.89 8.83
C PHE A 124 -1.51 1.44 7.51
N TRP A 125 -1.95 2.61 7.07
CA TRP A 125 -1.39 3.28 5.89
C TRP A 125 0.08 3.67 6.07
N SER A 126 0.52 4.01 7.29
CA SER A 126 1.92 4.32 7.57
C SER A 126 2.82 3.11 7.34
N TYR A 127 2.37 1.92 7.76
CA TYR A 127 3.08 0.67 7.46
C TYR A 127 3.02 0.34 5.96
N CYS A 128 1.91 0.63 5.29
CA CYS A 128 1.79 0.46 3.84
C CYS A 128 2.80 1.35 3.10
N PHE A 129 2.92 2.63 3.45
CA PHE A 129 3.89 3.54 2.85
C PHE A 129 5.34 3.10 3.13
N LEU A 130 5.63 2.59 4.33
CA LEU A 130 6.95 2.04 4.66
C LEU A 130 7.31 0.88 3.71
N VAL A 131 6.42 -0.10 3.59
CA VAL A 131 6.61 -1.27 2.72
C VAL A 131 6.74 -0.84 1.25
N TRP A 132 5.90 0.07 0.78
CA TRP A 132 5.98 0.57 -0.58
C TRP A 132 7.25 1.39 -0.86
N GLY A 133 7.80 2.10 0.12
CA GLY A 133 9.09 2.78 -0.01
C GLY A 133 10.23 1.79 -0.27
N PHE A 134 10.29 0.70 0.50
CA PHE A 134 11.26 -0.37 0.26
C PHE A 134 11.04 -1.10 -1.07
N PHE A 135 9.78 -1.34 -1.44
CA PHE A 135 9.42 -1.93 -2.73
C PHE A 135 9.94 -1.10 -3.91
N LEU A 136 9.71 0.21 -3.89
CA LEU A 136 10.19 1.13 -4.92
C LEU A 136 11.72 1.12 -5.03
N LEU A 137 12.43 1.21 -3.90
CA LEU A 137 13.90 1.13 -3.90
C LEU A 137 14.42 -0.19 -4.46
N ASN A 138 13.74 -1.31 -4.22
CA ASN A 138 14.15 -2.58 -4.78
C ASN A 138 13.99 -2.62 -6.30
N ILE A 139 12.85 -2.13 -6.81
CA ILE A 139 12.59 -2.17 -8.24
C ILE A 139 13.45 -1.17 -9.00
N LYS A 140 13.92 -0.09 -8.35
CA LYS A 140 14.93 0.80 -8.93
C LYS A 140 16.11 0.01 -9.51
N ASP A 141 16.66 -0.92 -8.73
CA ASP A 141 17.82 -1.71 -9.15
C ASP A 141 17.49 -2.55 -10.39
N GLN A 142 16.25 -3.05 -10.49
CA GLN A 142 15.77 -3.79 -11.66
C GLN A 142 15.50 -2.88 -12.88
N LEU A 143 15.02 -1.65 -12.66
CA LEU A 143 14.76 -0.68 -13.71
C LEU A 143 16.06 -0.17 -14.33
N ASP A 144 17.07 0.11 -13.50
CA ASP A 144 18.38 0.57 -13.94
C ASP A 144 19.09 -0.48 -14.84
N GLU A 145 18.98 -1.78 -14.51
CA GLU A 145 19.51 -2.89 -15.32
C GLU A 145 18.86 -3.01 -16.71
N ASN A 146 17.61 -2.56 -16.88
CA ASN A 146 16.89 -2.65 -18.15
C ASN A 146 17.15 -1.45 -19.08
N ILE A 147 17.76 -0.38 -18.57
CA ILE A 147 18.07 0.85 -19.33
C ILE A 147 19.54 0.84 -19.81
N SER A 148 20.42 0.00 -19.22
CA SER A 148 21.82 -0.19 -19.60
C SER A 148 22.02 -1.19 -20.74
#